data_AF-A0A7C5K9G9-F1
#
_entry.id   AF-A0A7C5K9G9-F1
#
_cell.length_a   1.000
_cell.length_b   1.000
_cell.length_c   1.000
_cell.angle_alpha   90.00
_cell.angle_beta   90.00
_cell.angle_gamma   90.00
#
_symmetry.space_group_name_H-M   'P 1'
#
loop_
_entity.id
_entity.type
_entity.pdbx_description
1 polymer ?
#
loop_
_entity_poly.entity_id
_entity_poly.type
_entity_poly.pdbx_seq_one_letter_code
_entity_poly.pdbx_strand_id
1 'polypeptide(L)' 'MEAVTTSLDAAVAQRYALARQDKKFKVLPAVERELILRAVAETGGNQVQAAQLLGITRATLRKRIAKFGIQRELDVR' A
#
# COMPACT_ATOMS: atom_id res chain seq x y z
N MET A 1 12.24 9.81 -18.82
CA MET A 1 11.03 9.08 -18.34
C MET A 1 11.26 7.56 -18.26
N GLU A 2 12.29 6.98 -18.90
CA GLU A 2 12.60 5.54 -18.87
C GLU A 2 13.15 4.99 -17.54
N ALA A 3 13.82 5.80 -16.71
CA ALA A 3 14.43 5.31 -15.47
C ALA A 3 13.40 4.85 -14.41
N VAL A 4 12.19 5.43 -14.41
CA VAL A 4 11.15 5.09 -13.43
C VAL A 4 10.53 3.73 -13.75
N THR A 5 10.33 3.39 -15.03
CA THR A 5 9.73 2.11 -15.44
C THR A 5 10.67 0.94 -15.13
N THR A 6 11.96 1.08 -15.40
CA THR A 6 12.96 0.05 -15.05
C THR A 6 13.00 -0.24 -13.53
N SER A 7 12.83 0.79 -12.70
CA SER A 7 12.87 0.65 -11.24
C SER A 7 11.64 -0.07 -10.68
N LEU A 8 10.46 0.17 -11.27
CA LEU A 8 9.22 -0.48 -10.86
C LEU A 8 9.24 -1.95 -11.26
N ASP A 9 9.68 -2.25 -12.48
CA ASP A 9 9.76 -3.63 -13.00
C ASP A 9 10.69 -4.50 -12.12
N ALA A 10 11.85 -3.96 -11.75
CA ALA A 10 12.78 -4.65 -10.86
C ALA A 10 12.17 -4.91 -9.47
N ALA A 11 11.48 -3.92 -8.90
CA ALA A 11 10.84 -4.04 -7.58
C ALA A 11 9.66 -5.04 -7.59
N VAL A 12 8.90 -5.10 -8.69
CA VAL A 12 7.82 -6.07 -8.89
C VAL A 12 8.39 -7.47 -9.07
N ALA A 13 9.41 -7.64 -9.91
CA ALA A 13 10.06 -8.93 -10.13
C ALA A 13 10.63 -9.52 -8.83
N GLN A 14 11.29 -8.69 -8.01
CA GLN A 14 11.82 -9.11 -6.71
C GLN A 14 10.71 -9.59 -5.76
N ARG A 15 9.65 -8.79 -5.58
CA ARG A 15 8.54 -9.15 -4.68
C ARG A 15 7.78 -10.38 -5.16
N TYR A 16 7.65 -10.54 -6.48
CA TYR A 16 7.01 -11.70 -7.08
C TYR A 16 7.85 -12.97 -6.87
N ALA A 17 9.17 -12.89 -7.03
CA ALA A 17 10.07 -14.01 -6.76
C ALA A 17 9.97 -14.50 -5.30
N LEU A 18 9.87 -13.58 -4.33
CA LEU A 18 9.66 -13.91 -2.92
C LEU A 18 8.32 -14.64 -2.69
N ALA A 19 7.22 -14.14 -3.28
CA ALA A 19 5.92 -14.79 -3.20
C ALA A 19 5.88 -16.18 -3.86
N ARG A 20 6.69 -16.40 -4.89
CA ARG A 20 6.81 -17.71 -5.54
C ARG A 20 7.50 -18.74 -4.63
N GLN A 21 8.47 -18.30 -3.82
CA GLN A 21 9.23 -19.17 -2.93
C GLN A 21 8.47 -19.50 -1.64
N ASP A 22 7.67 -18.57 -1.12
CA ASP A 22 6.85 -18.77 0.07
C ASP A 22 5.36 -18.47 -0.18
N LYS A 23 4.54 -19.53 -0.22
CA LYS A 23 3.07 -19.42 -0.40
C LYS A 23 2.38 -18.68 0.75
N LYS A 24 3.02 -18.57 1.93
CA LYS A 24 2.50 -17.79 3.06
C LYS A 24 2.66 -16.29 2.83
N PHE A 25 3.67 -15.87 2.07
CA PHE A 25 3.85 -14.47 1.73
C PHE A 25 2.81 -14.02 0.69
N LYS A 26 1.88 -13.17 1.14
CA LYS A 26 0.84 -12.59 0.27
C LYS A 26 1.30 -11.23 -0.26
N VAL A 27 1.95 -11.23 -1.42
CA VAL A 27 2.50 -10.01 -2.03
C VAL A 27 1.47 -8.91 -2.26
N LEU A 28 0.29 -9.24 -2.77
CA LEU A 28 -0.75 -8.25 -3.06
C LEU A 28 -1.21 -7.50 -1.78
N PRO A 29 -1.63 -8.19 -0.70
CA PRO A 29 -1.90 -7.53 0.58
C PRO A 29 -0.73 -6.71 1.15
N ALA A 30 0.51 -7.19 1.00
CA ALA A 30 1.69 -6.47 1.50
C ALA A 30 1.90 -5.13 0.76
N VAL A 31 1.80 -5.14 -0.57
CA VAL A 31 1.90 -3.93 -1.39
C VAL A 31 0.71 -2.99 -1.13
N GLU A 32 -0.50 -3.54 -1.05
CA GLU A 32 -1.72 -2.76 -0.77
C GLU A 32 -1.61 -2.02 0.57
N ARG A 33 -1.12 -2.69 1.62
CA ARG A 33 -0.88 -2.08 2.94
C ARG A 33 0.09 -0.90 2.86
N GLU A 34 1.21 -1.08 2.17
CA GLU A 34 2.25 -0.05 2.03
C GLU A 34 1.73 1.18 1.28
N LEU A 35 0.98 0.99 0.21
CA LEU A 35 0.38 2.09 -0.56
C LEU A 35 -0.60 2.90 0.31
N ILE A 36 -1.42 2.22 1.12
CA ILE A 36 -2.36 2.88 2.03
C ILE A 36 -1.63 3.69 3.09
N LEU A 37 -0.59 3.12 3.72
CA LEU A 37 0.20 3.82 4.73
C LEU A 37 0.80 5.11 4.19
N ARG A 38 1.41 5.05 3.00
CA ARG A 38 2.00 6.23 2.35
C ARG A 38 0.95 7.28 2.01
N ALA A 39 -0.15 6.88 1.38
CA ALA A 39 -1.20 7.80 1.01
C ALA A 39 -1.81 8.50 2.24
N VAL A 40 -2.02 7.78 3.34
CA VAL A 40 -2.57 8.37 4.57
C VAL A 40 -1.54 9.27 5.26
N ALA A 41 -0.27 8.91 5.27
CA ALA A 41 0.79 9.77 5.82
C ALA A 41 0.97 11.05 5.00
N GLU A 42 0.97 10.95 3.67
CA GLU A 42 1.11 12.08 2.75
C GLU A 42 -0.06 13.06 2.87
N THR A 43 -1.26 12.58 3.18
CA THR A 43 -2.44 13.44 3.39
C THR A 43 -2.66 13.83 4.85
N GLY A 44 -1.69 13.59 5.75
CA GLY A 44 -1.78 13.96 7.16
C GLY A 44 -2.95 13.32 7.89
N GLY A 45 -3.29 12.06 7.56
CA GLY A 45 -4.43 11.34 8.14
C GLY A 45 -5.77 11.60 7.45
N ASN A 46 -5.83 12.49 6.46
CA ASN A 46 -7.06 12.77 5.73
C ASN A 46 -7.44 11.60 4.81
N GLN A 47 -8.35 10.74 5.30
CA GLN A 47 -8.81 9.56 4.60
C GLN A 47 -9.59 9.85 3.31
N VAL A 48 -10.21 11.03 3.17
CA VAL A 48 -10.90 11.41 1.91
C VAL A 48 -9.86 11.64 0.83
N GLN A 49 -8.84 12.45 1.12
CA GLN A 49 -7.77 12.76 0.19
C GLN A 49 -6.92 11.52 -0.13
N ALA A 50 -6.61 10.68 0.87
CA ALA A 50 -5.86 9.44 0.64
C ALA A 50 -6.64 8.47 -0.27
N ALA A 51 -7.96 8.39 -0.12
CA ALA A 51 -8.80 7.55 -0.97
C ALA A 51 -8.84 8.07 -2.41
N GLN A 52 -8.93 9.40 -2.60
CA GLN A 52 -8.85 10.05 -3.91
C GLN A 52 -7.50 9.80 -4.58
N LEU A 53 -6.39 9.96 -3.85
CA LEU A 53 -5.03 9.70 -4.36
C LEU A 53 -4.88 8.26 -4.85
N LEU A 54 -5.46 7.31 -4.11
CA LEU A 54 -5.43 5.88 -4.46
C LEU A 54 -6.48 5.45 -5.48
N GLY A 55 -7.35 6.36 -5.94
CA GLY A 55 -8.40 6.05 -6.91
C GLY A 55 -9.49 5.09 -6.38
N ILE A 56 -9.75 5.11 -5.07
CA ILE A 56 -10.78 4.26 -4.43
C ILE A 56 -11.78 5.09 -3.64
N THR A 57 -12.90 4.50 -3.27
CA THR A 57 -13.85 5.17 -2.37
C THR A 57 -13.30 5.22 -0.94
N ARG A 58 -13.70 6.25 -0.17
CA ARG A 58 -13.41 6.35 1.28
C ARG A 58 -13.87 5.10 2.04
N ALA A 59 -15.02 4.53 1.68
CA ALA A 59 -15.54 3.33 2.32
C ALA A 59 -14.59 2.13 2.13
N THR A 60 -14.02 1.98 0.93
CA THR A 60 -13.01 0.96 0.63
C THR A 60 -11.72 1.20 1.41
N LEU A 61 -11.21 2.43 1.42
CA LEU A 61 -10.02 2.78 2.19
C LEU A 61 -10.18 2.44 3.68
N ARG A 62 -11.29 2.86 4.30
CA ARG A 62 -11.58 2.58 5.71
C ARG A 62 -11.59 1.09 6.04
N LYS A 63 -12.22 0.28 5.18
CA LYS A 63 -12.23 -1.19 5.32
C LYS A 63 -10.82 -1.78 5.24
N ARG A 64 -9.98 -1.29 4.33
CA ARG A 64 -8.59 -1.75 4.16
C ARG A 64 -7.69 -1.31 5.34
N ILE A 65 -7.83 -0.08 5.82
CA ILE A 65 -7.15 0.41 7.03
C ILE A 65 -7.44 -0.50 8.23
N ALA A 66 -8.70 -0.86 8.45
CA ALA A 66 -9.10 -1.79 9.51
C ALA A 66 -8.53 -3.20 9.29
N LYS A 67 -8.64 -3.73 8.06
CA LYS A 67 -8.10 -5.05 7.68
C LYS A 67 -6.61 -5.18 7.95
N PHE A 68 -5.84 -4.12 7.74
CA PHE A 68 -4.38 -4.13 7.89
C PHE A 68 -3.87 -3.60 9.24
N GLY A 69 -4.77 -3.23 10.15
CA GLY A 69 -4.39 -2.73 11.47
C GLY A 69 -3.63 -1.40 11.45
N ILE A 70 -3.79 -0.59 10.40
CA ILE A 70 -2.98 0.61 10.16
C ILE A 70 -3.25 1.72 11.20
N GLN A 71 -4.43 1.74 11.83
CA GLN A 71 -4.82 2.79 12.79
C GLN A 71 -3.78 3.01 13.89
N ARG A 72 -3.27 1.93 14.51
CA ARG A 72 -2.31 2.02 15.62
C ARG A 72 -0.95 2.56 15.19
N GLU A 73 -0.60 2.47 13.91
CA GLU A 73 0.69 2.90 13.39
C GLU A 73 0.68 4.38 12.98
N LEU A 74 -0.51 4.92 12.72
CA LEU A 74 -0.73 6.35 12.47
C LEU A 74 -0.76 7.15 13.77
N ASP A 75 -1.27 6.57 14.87
CA ASP A 75 -1.34 7.24 16.18
C ASP A 75 0.04 7.37 16.88
N VAL A 76 1.04 6.64 16.41
CA VAL A 76 2.38 6.53 17.03
C VAL A 76 3.43 7.43 16.33
N ARG A 77 3.04 8.16 15.29
CA ARG A 77 3.90 9.09 14.54
C ARG A 77 3.41 10.53 14.68
#